data_AF-A0A2E7QEZ1-F1
#
_entry.id   AF-A0A2E7QEZ1-F1
#
_cell.length_a   1.000
_cell.length_b   1.000
_cell.length_c   1.000
_cell.angle_alpha   90.00
_cell.angle_beta   90.00
_cell.angle_gamma   90.00
#
_symmetry.space_group_name_H-M   'P 1'
#
loop_
_entity.id
_entity.type
_entity.pdbx_description
1 polymer ?
#
loop_
_entity_poly.entity_id
_entity_poly.type
_entity_poly.pdbx_seq_one_letter_code
_entity_poly.pdbx_strand_id
1 'polypeptide(L)'
;MSVFLFVFLLFPAVAFALVKDRHAGYYYPEPKKIKTYRARANILPGANRERRIAFITELMANALKRPYPPQYAMFAKGLQAQKLIIVSNYAGQLDTIYRVRAMLANLTSMARTLPIFLGFSVEDKLNFFDLGKMLGFKRITISDGDKFSHQVILK
;
A
#
# COMPACT_ATOMS: atom_id res chain seq x y z
N MET A 1 12.90 66.08 -4.32
CA MET A 1 11.88 65.33 -5.08
C MET A 1 12.25 63.86 -4.97
N SER A 2 11.60 63.16 -4.05
CA SER A 2 12.03 61.84 -3.55
C SER A 2 11.60 60.72 -4.50
N VAL A 3 12.57 59.96 -5.03
CA VAL A 3 12.29 58.78 -5.87
C VAL A 3 12.38 57.55 -4.98
N PHE A 4 11.23 56.90 -4.74
CA PHE A 4 11.14 55.62 -4.05
C PHE A 4 11.51 54.49 -5.02
N LEU A 5 12.57 53.74 -4.70
CA LEU A 5 12.98 52.54 -5.43
C LEU A 5 12.24 51.33 -4.84
N PHE A 6 11.28 50.78 -5.58
CA PHE A 6 10.58 49.54 -5.22
C PHE A 6 11.46 48.33 -5.59
N VAL A 7 12.00 47.63 -4.60
CA VAL A 7 12.70 46.35 -4.79
C VAL A 7 11.65 45.22 -4.78
N PHE A 8 11.41 44.63 -5.95
CA PHE A 8 10.57 43.44 -6.09
C PHE A 8 11.41 42.19 -5.75
N LEU A 9 11.20 41.63 -4.55
CA LEU A 9 11.78 40.34 -4.16
C LEU A 9 11.07 39.20 -4.91
N LEU A 10 11.71 38.68 -5.96
CA LEU A 10 11.33 37.43 -6.62
C LEU A 10 11.61 36.25 -5.69
N PHE A 11 10.56 35.75 -5.02
CA PHE A 11 10.60 34.45 -4.36
C PHE A 11 10.59 33.34 -5.42
N PRO A 12 11.59 32.45 -5.47
CA PRO A 12 11.52 31.29 -6.35
C PRO A 12 10.44 30.37 -5.82
N ALA A 13 9.35 30.21 -6.57
CA ALA A 13 8.35 29.19 -6.31
C ALA A 13 9.01 27.82 -6.51
N VAL A 14 9.38 27.16 -5.41
CA VAL A 14 9.85 25.78 -5.44
C VAL A 14 8.66 24.90 -5.81
N ALA A 15 8.53 24.58 -7.09
CA ALA A 15 7.54 23.64 -7.58
C ALA A 15 7.89 22.24 -7.07
N PHE A 16 7.22 21.79 -6.00
CA PHE A 16 7.25 20.39 -5.60
C PHE A 16 6.56 19.57 -6.70
N ALA A 17 7.37 18.92 -7.55
CA ALA A 17 6.87 17.92 -8.48
C ALA A 17 6.21 16.79 -7.67
N LEU A 18 4.88 16.74 -7.66
CA LEU A 18 4.11 15.63 -7.13
C LEU A 18 4.46 14.43 -8.02
N VAL A 19 5.34 13.55 -7.55
CA VAL A 19 5.78 12.36 -8.30
C VAL A 19 4.52 11.59 -8.70
N LYS A 20 4.10 11.76 -9.95
CA LYS A 20 2.90 11.14 -10.51
C LYS A 20 3.05 9.65 -10.30
N ASP A 21 2.03 9.02 -9.72
CA ASP A 21 2.12 7.60 -9.38
C ASP A 21 2.12 6.77 -10.67
N ARG A 22 3.31 6.53 -11.24
CA ARG A 22 3.51 5.78 -12.50
C ARG A 22 2.94 4.35 -12.52
N HIS A 23 2.42 3.87 -11.40
CA HIS A 23 1.78 2.55 -11.30
C HIS A 23 0.28 2.64 -11.65
N ALA A 24 -0.35 3.78 -11.41
CA ALA A 24 -1.71 4.05 -11.88
C ALA A 24 -1.69 4.20 -13.40
N GLY A 25 -2.68 3.63 -14.09
CA GLY A 25 -2.74 3.52 -15.55
C GLY A 25 -1.89 2.38 -16.13
N TYR A 26 -0.98 1.79 -15.35
CA TYR A 26 -0.18 0.63 -15.78
C TYR A 26 -0.65 -0.68 -15.12
N TYR A 27 -0.80 -0.69 -13.79
CA TYR A 27 -1.26 -1.88 -13.05
C TYR A 27 -2.73 -1.82 -12.63
N TYR A 28 -3.29 -0.61 -12.51
CA TYR A 28 -4.65 -0.37 -12.02
C TYR A 28 -5.17 0.98 -12.51
N PRO A 29 -6.48 1.19 -12.68
CA PRO A 29 -7.06 2.48 -13.05
C PRO A 29 -6.84 3.52 -11.95
N GLU A 30 -6.81 4.81 -12.31
CA GLU A 30 -6.60 5.88 -11.33
C GLU A 30 -7.62 5.81 -10.16
N PRO A 31 -7.16 5.82 -8.90
CA PRO A 31 -8.06 5.73 -7.75
C PRO A 31 -8.90 7.00 -7.62
N LYS A 32 -10.22 6.85 -7.73
CA LYS A 32 -11.17 7.97 -7.57
C LYS A 32 -11.14 8.59 -6.16
N LYS A 33 -10.78 7.81 -5.14
CA LYS A 33 -10.66 8.26 -3.74
C LYS A 33 -9.45 7.62 -3.08
N ILE A 34 -8.63 8.45 -2.43
CA ILE A 34 -7.50 8.02 -1.62
C ILE A 34 -7.88 8.18 -0.15
N LYS A 35 -7.80 7.09 0.62
CA LYS A 35 -8.05 7.11 2.06
C LYS A 35 -6.76 7.23 2.83
N THR A 36 -6.80 7.94 3.94
CA THR A 36 -5.73 7.90 4.95
C THR A 36 -6.15 6.95 6.06
N TYR A 37 -5.28 6.01 6.40
CA TYR A 37 -5.43 5.13 7.56
C TYR A 37 -4.37 5.49 8.60
N ARG A 38 -4.80 5.80 9.82
CA ARG A 38 -3.90 5.97 10.96
C ARG A 38 -3.68 4.60 11.58
N ALA A 39 -2.49 4.04 11.38
CA ALA A 39 -2.17 2.75 11.94
C ALA A 39 -2.01 2.84 13.46
N ARG A 40 -2.39 1.77 14.14
CA ARG A 40 -2.23 1.64 15.60
C ARG A 40 -0.87 1.04 15.97
N ALA A 41 -0.23 0.39 15.00
CA ALA A 41 1.04 -0.28 15.19
C ALA A 41 2.24 0.59 14.81
N ASN A 42 3.33 0.42 15.56
CA ASN A 42 4.62 1.03 15.26
C ASN A 42 5.38 0.24 14.19
N ILE A 43 6.26 0.93 13.47
CA ILE A 43 7.17 0.28 12.51
C ILE A 43 8.15 -0.59 13.30
N LEU A 44 8.34 -1.84 12.86
CA LEU A 44 9.25 -2.78 13.49
C LEU A 44 10.71 -2.37 13.29
N PRO A 45 11.58 -2.64 14.28
CA PRO A 45 13.02 -2.55 14.09
C PRO A 45 13.47 -3.39 12.88
N GLY A 46 14.30 -2.81 12.02
CA GLY A 46 14.82 -3.47 10.82
C GLY A 46 13.83 -3.55 9.64
N ALA A 47 12.70 -2.85 9.67
CA ALA A 47 11.76 -2.79 8.56
C ALA A 47 12.38 -2.17 7.27
N ASN A 48 12.94 -3.01 6.42
CA ASN A 48 13.66 -2.63 5.22
C ASN A 48 12.98 -3.15 3.93
N ARG A 49 13.59 -2.87 2.78
CA ARG A 49 13.07 -3.30 1.46
C ARG A 49 12.97 -4.83 1.37
N GLU A 50 13.99 -5.55 1.80
CA GLU A 50 14.07 -7.01 1.72
C GLU A 50 12.96 -7.68 2.52
N ARG A 51 12.74 -7.24 3.77
CA ARG A 51 11.66 -7.73 4.62
C ARG A 51 10.27 -7.52 4.01
N ARG A 52 10.04 -6.37 3.37
CA ARG A 52 8.78 -6.12 2.66
C ARG A 52 8.60 -7.06 1.47
N ILE A 53 9.66 -7.33 0.71
CA ILE A 53 9.60 -8.27 -0.41
C ILE A 53 9.35 -9.68 0.11
N ALA A 54 10.11 -10.13 1.12
CA ALA A 54 9.97 -11.45 1.74
C ALA A 54 8.54 -11.68 2.26
N PHE A 55 7.96 -10.69 2.96
CA PHE A 55 6.57 -10.75 3.41
C PHE A 55 5.57 -11.01 2.28
N ILE A 56 5.69 -10.30 1.15
CA ILE A 56 4.80 -10.51 0.01
C ILE A 56 5.04 -11.87 -0.64
N THR A 57 6.31 -12.28 -0.79
CA THR A 57 6.67 -13.58 -1.33
C THR A 57 6.09 -14.72 -0.48
N GLU A 58 6.19 -14.65 0.84
CA GLU A 58 5.64 -15.66 1.75
C GLU A 58 4.11 -15.71 1.71
N LEU A 59 3.43 -14.56 1.67
CA LEU A 59 1.97 -14.52 1.52
C LEU A 59 1.53 -15.18 0.21
N MET A 60 2.19 -14.87 -0.91
CA MET A 60 1.87 -15.45 -2.21
C MET A 60 2.25 -16.92 -2.30
N ALA A 61 3.36 -17.35 -1.71
CA ALA A 61 3.74 -18.75 -1.63
C ALA A 61 2.68 -19.57 -0.88
N ASN A 62 2.12 -19.04 0.21
CA ASN A 62 1.02 -19.68 0.92
C ASN A 62 -0.29 -19.69 0.09
N ALA A 63 -0.56 -18.66 -0.71
CA ALA A 63 -1.71 -18.66 -1.61
C ALA A 63 -1.58 -19.72 -2.71
N LEU A 64 -0.36 -19.97 -3.22
CA LEU A 64 -0.07 -20.97 -4.26
C LEU A 64 -0.16 -22.42 -3.80
N LYS A 65 -0.13 -22.70 -2.49
CA LYS A 65 -0.32 -24.06 -1.94
C LYS A 65 -1.75 -24.58 -2.11
N ARG A 66 -2.69 -23.72 -2.47
CA ARG A 66 -4.11 -24.08 -2.63
C ARG A 66 -4.31 -24.85 -3.94
N PRO A 67 -5.30 -25.76 -4.01
CA PRO A 67 -5.55 -26.57 -5.21
C PRO A 67 -6.18 -25.79 -6.38
N TYR A 68 -6.17 -24.46 -6.32
CA TYR A 68 -6.74 -23.56 -7.31
C TYR A 68 -5.84 -22.34 -7.50
N PRO A 69 -5.86 -21.71 -8.69
CA PRO A 69 -5.00 -20.58 -8.98
C PRO A 69 -5.32 -19.36 -8.08
N PRO A 70 -4.30 -18.54 -7.75
CA PRO A 70 -4.51 -17.30 -7.03
C PRO A 70 -5.50 -16.37 -7.75
N GLN A 71 -6.45 -15.85 -6.98
CA GLN A 71 -7.53 -15.00 -7.47
C GLN A 71 -7.09 -13.52 -7.64
N TYR A 72 -5.91 -13.19 -7.13
CA TYR A 72 -5.28 -11.88 -7.25
C TYR A 72 -3.76 -12.03 -7.35
N ALA A 73 -3.13 -11.04 -7.99
CA ALA A 73 -1.70 -10.80 -7.90
C ALA A 73 -1.42 -9.81 -6.76
N MET A 74 -0.33 -10.04 -6.02
CA MET A 74 0.12 -9.13 -4.96
C MET A 74 1.63 -8.89 -5.11
N PHE A 75 2.04 -7.63 -5.12
CA PHE A 75 3.43 -7.26 -5.33
C PHE A 75 3.79 -5.90 -4.70
N ALA A 76 5.05 -5.73 -4.34
CA ALA A 76 5.58 -4.47 -3.82
C ALA A 76 6.31 -3.67 -4.92
N LYS A 77 6.12 -2.35 -4.92
CA LYS A 77 6.76 -1.40 -5.86
C LYS A 77 7.32 -0.18 -5.14
N GLY A 78 8.01 0.66 -5.92
CA GLY A 78 8.77 1.80 -5.44
C GLY A 78 10.23 1.44 -5.12
N LEU A 79 11.08 2.47 -5.01
CA LEU A 79 12.52 2.30 -4.77
C LEU A 79 12.83 1.48 -3.51
N GLN A 80 11.99 1.62 -2.49
CA GLN A 80 12.13 0.89 -1.22
C GLN A 80 11.04 -0.18 -1.02
N ALA A 81 10.32 -0.60 -2.07
CA ALA A 81 9.21 -1.55 -1.96
C ALA A 81 8.11 -1.10 -0.97
N GLN A 82 7.88 0.22 -0.83
CA GLN A 82 6.95 0.80 0.16
C GLN A 82 5.51 0.93 -0.35
N LYS A 83 5.23 0.57 -1.61
CA LYS A 83 3.91 0.56 -2.21
C LYS A 83 3.46 -0.89 -2.43
N LEU A 84 2.50 -1.37 -1.65
CA LEU A 84 1.86 -2.66 -1.90
C LEU A 84 0.73 -2.48 -2.91
N ILE A 85 0.69 -3.33 -3.92
CA ILE A 85 -0.33 -3.36 -4.96
C ILE A 85 -0.94 -4.76 -5.00
N ILE A 86 -2.26 -4.82 -5.00
CA ILE A 86 -3.07 -6.03 -5.15
C ILE A 86 -4.04 -5.80 -6.31
N VAL A 87 -4.04 -6.68 -7.31
CA VAL A 87 -4.92 -6.59 -8.47
C VAL A 87 -5.59 -7.93 -8.69
N SER A 88 -6.89 -7.94 -8.95
CA SER A 88 -7.57 -9.19 -9.28
C SER A 88 -7.08 -9.77 -10.60
N ASN A 89 -7.07 -11.10 -10.69
CA ASN A 89 -6.80 -11.83 -11.93
C ASN A 89 -8.08 -12.15 -12.72
N TYR A 90 -9.26 -11.91 -12.14
CA TYR A 90 -10.54 -12.31 -12.70
C TYR A 90 -11.56 -11.17 -12.67
N ALA A 91 -12.36 -11.09 -13.72
CA ALA A 91 -13.45 -10.13 -13.80
C ALA A 91 -14.47 -10.34 -12.66
N GLY A 92 -15.05 -9.24 -12.17
CA GLY A 92 -16.07 -9.29 -11.10
C GLY A 92 -15.52 -9.60 -9.71
N GLN A 93 -14.21 -9.52 -9.50
CA GLN A 93 -13.58 -9.67 -8.19
C GLN A 93 -12.89 -8.37 -7.76
N LEU A 94 -12.88 -8.11 -6.45
CA LEU A 94 -12.33 -6.89 -5.85
C LEU A 94 -12.92 -5.57 -6.41
N ASP A 95 -14.07 -5.64 -7.07
CA ASP A 95 -14.82 -4.53 -7.70
C ASP A 95 -15.68 -3.71 -6.72
N THR A 96 -15.76 -4.13 -5.45
CA THR A 96 -16.46 -3.42 -4.39
C THR A 96 -15.61 -3.29 -3.13
N ILE A 97 -15.88 -2.24 -2.34
CA ILE A 97 -15.20 -2.04 -1.06
C ILE A 97 -15.45 -3.18 -0.07
N TYR A 98 -16.60 -3.85 -0.15
CA TYR A 98 -16.96 -4.95 0.74
C TYR A 98 -16.12 -6.20 0.43
N ARG A 99 -15.97 -6.56 -0.86
CA ARG A 99 -15.10 -7.66 -1.30
C ARG A 99 -13.63 -7.40 -0.94
N VAL A 100 -13.17 -6.16 -1.15
CA VAL A 100 -11.82 -5.76 -0.72
C VAL A 100 -11.61 -5.91 0.78
N ARG A 101 -12.57 -5.47 1.61
CA ARG A 101 -12.50 -5.61 3.07
C ARG A 101 -12.49 -7.06 3.52
N ALA A 102 -13.32 -7.92 2.92
CA ALA A 102 -13.33 -9.35 3.19
C ALA A 102 -11.97 -10.02 2.85
N MET A 103 -11.41 -9.69 1.68
CA MET A 103 -10.07 -10.14 1.30
C MET A 103 -8.99 -9.68 2.30
N LEU A 104 -9.02 -8.41 2.72
CA LEU A 104 -8.06 -7.88 3.71
C LEU A 104 -8.20 -8.55 5.09
N ALA A 105 -9.41 -8.94 5.49
CA ALA A 105 -9.63 -9.71 6.71
C ALA A 105 -8.95 -11.09 6.62
N ASN A 106 -9.14 -11.81 5.50
CA ASN A 106 -8.47 -13.09 5.27
C ASN A 106 -6.92 -12.94 5.25
N LEU A 107 -6.42 -11.89 4.58
CA LEU A 107 -4.99 -11.58 4.57
C LEU A 107 -4.44 -11.24 5.96
N THR A 108 -5.26 -10.63 6.82
CA THR A 108 -4.88 -10.38 8.23
C THR A 108 -4.62 -11.70 8.94
N SER A 109 -5.55 -12.65 8.86
CA SER A 109 -5.40 -13.96 9.50
C SER A 109 -4.17 -14.71 8.98
N MET A 110 -3.93 -14.69 7.66
CA MET A 110 -2.75 -15.34 7.06
C MET A 110 -1.44 -14.65 7.45
N ALA A 111 -1.41 -13.32 7.48
CA ALA A 111 -0.20 -12.57 7.78
C ALA A 111 0.24 -12.77 9.24
N ARG A 112 -0.70 -12.88 10.20
CA ARG A 112 -0.38 -13.07 11.62
C ARG A 112 0.40 -14.34 11.92
N THR A 113 0.27 -15.37 11.10
CA THR A 113 0.97 -16.65 11.31
C THR A 113 2.39 -16.63 10.74
N LEU A 114 2.83 -15.55 10.08
CA LEU A 114 4.13 -15.52 9.41
C LEU A 114 5.27 -15.31 10.40
N PRO A 115 6.44 -15.95 10.17
CA PRO A 115 7.60 -15.83 11.05
C PRO A 115 8.08 -14.41 11.31
N ILE A 116 7.91 -13.49 10.35
CA ILE A 116 8.31 -12.09 10.48
C ILE A 116 7.60 -11.34 11.62
N PHE A 117 6.46 -11.86 12.09
CA PHE A 117 5.71 -11.33 13.21
C PHE A 117 5.90 -12.14 14.50
N LEU A 118 6.62 -13.27 14.47
CA LEU A 118 6.93 -14.02 15.68
C LEU A 118 7.83 -13.19 16.59
N GLY A 119 7.54 -13.22 17.89
CA GLY A 119 8.25 -12.41 18.89
C GLY A 119 7.82 -10.95 18.96
N PHE A 120 6.97 -10.49 18.04
CA PHE A 120 6.25 -9.22 18.18
C PHE A 120 4.83 -9.52 18.67
N SER A 121 4.40 -8.83 19.73
CA SER A 121 3.01 -8.93 20.22
C SER A 121 2.07 -8.28 19.19
N VAL A 122 1.76 -9.01 18.13
CA VAL A 122 0.73 -8.61 17.18
C VAL A 122 -0.61 -8.76 17.89
N GLU A 123 -1.15 -7.63 18.36
CA GLU A 123 -2.44 -7.64 19.04
C GLU A 123 -3.53 -8.20 18.11
N ASP A 124 -4.47 -8.95 18.67
CA ASP A 124 -5.63 -9.49 17.93
C ASP A 124 -6.48 -8.39 17.27
N LYS A 125 -6.29 -7.13 17.69
CA LYS A 125 -6.95 -5.96 17.14
C LYS A 125 -6.29 -5.41 15.87
N LEU A 126 -5.04 -5.78 15.54
CA LEU A 126 -4.30 -5.26 14.39
C LEU A 126 -4.80 -5.88 13.08
N ASN A 127 -5.17 -5.06 12.10
CA ASN A 127 -5.60 -5.53 10.79
C ASN A 127 -4.45 -5.50 9.77
N PHE A 128 -4.71 -5.96 8.55
CA PHE A 128 -3.71 -6.00 7.49
C PHE A 128 -3.01 -4.65 7.20
N PHE A 129 -3.71 -3.52 7.36
CA PHE A 129 -3.08 -2.20 7.21
C PHE A 129 -2.07 -1.92 8.32
N ASP A 130 -2.39 -2.32 9.56
CA ASP A 130 -1.46 -2.22 10.69
C ASP A 130 -0.23 -3.11 10.46
N LEU A 131 -0.43 -4.36 10.03
CA LEU A 131 0.67 -5.29 9.70
C LEU A 131 1.55 -4.76 8.56
N GLY A 132 0.93 -4.18 7.53
CA GLY A 132 1.67 -3.49 6.46
C GLY A 132 2.47 -2.29 7.00
N LYS A 133 1.87 -1.50 7.90
CA LYS A 133 2.58 -0.38 8.55
C LYS A 133 3.77 -0.84 9.36
N MET A 134 3.63 -1.92 10.13
CA MET A 134 4.71 -2.53 10.91
C MET A 134 5.94 -2.83 10.04
N LEU A 135 5.73 -3.25 8.80
CA LEU A 135 6.80 -3.53 7.84
C LEU A 135 7.27 -2.30 7.05
N GLY A 136 6.73 -1.12 7.34
CA GLY A 136 7.11 0.14 6.72
C GLY A 136 6.51 0.37 5.33
N PHE A 137 5.42 -0.31 4.96
CA PHE A 137 4.63 0.09 3.81
C PHE A 137 4.02 1.48 4.06
N LYS A 138 3.99 2.30 3.01
CA LYS A 138 3.42 3.67 3.05
C LYS A 138 2.09 3.76 2.32
N ARG A 139 1.85 2.85 1.38
CA ARG A 139 0.67 2.84 0.52
C ARG A 139 0.27 1.41 0.21
N ILE A 140 -1.02 1.13 0.28
CA ILE A 140 -1.63 -0.09 -0.23
C ILE A 140 -2.67 0.30 -1.28
N THR A 141 -2.60 -0.31 -2.46
CA THR A 141 -3.62 -0.15 -3.52
C THR A 141 -4.20 -1.50 -3.85
N ILE A 142 -5.53 -1.61 -3.84
CA ILE A 142 -6.28 -2.80 -4.21
C ILE A 142 -7.19 -2.45 -5.38
N SER A 143 -7.20 -3.26 -6.43
CA SER A 143 -7.98 -3.00 -7.64
C SER A 143 -8.57 -4.27 -8.25
N ASP A 144 -9.68 -4.11 -8.98
CA ASP A 144 -10.23 -5.12 -9.89
C ASP A 144 -9.47 -5.20 -11.23
N GLY A 145 -8.56 -4.25 -11.50
CA GLY A 145 -7.83 -4.14 -12.76
C GLY A 145 -8.60 -3.46 -13.89
N ASP A 146 -9.83 -2.99 -13.66
CA ASP A 146 -10.70 -2.38 -14.67
C ASP A 146 -11.20 -0.99 -14.25
N LYS A 147 -12.20 -0.92 -13.36
CA LYS A 147 -12.89 0.33 -13.01
C LYS A 147 -12.75 0.73 -11.55
N PHE A 148 -12.36 -0.19 -10.69
CA PHE A 148 -12.32 0.00 -9.26
C PHE A 148 -10.88 -0.02 -8.73
N SER A 149 -10.52 1.06 -8.04
CA SER A 149 -9.24 1.16 -7.32
C SER A 149 -9.46 1.76 -5.94
N HIS A 150 -9.12 0.98 -4.91
CA HIS A 150 -9.10 1.40 -3.52
C HIS A 150 -7.67 1.66 -3.05
N GLN A 151 -7.31 2.93 -2.86
CA GLN A 151 -5.99 3.31 -2.39
C GLN A 151 -6.03 3.82 -0.95
N VAL A 152 -5.07 3.35 -0.15
CA VAL A 152 -4.90 3.70 1.25
C VAL A 152 -3.46 4.14 1.51
N ILE A 153 -3.30 5.31 2.12
CA ILE A 153 -2.03 5.83 2.66
C ILE A 153 -1.94 5.46 4.14
N LEU A 154 -0.84 4.84 4.53
CA LEU A 154 -0.60 4.40 5.91
C LEU A 154 0.19 5.47 6.67
N LYS A 155 -0.48 6.15 7.60
CA LYS A 155 0.14 7.11 8.51
C LYS A 155 0.55 6.45 9.81
#